data_AF-A0A397FXJ0-F1
#
_entry.id   AF-A0A397FXJ0-F1
#
_cell.length_a   1.000
_cell.length_b   1.000
_cell.length_c   1.000
_cell.angle_alpha   90.00
_cell.angle_beta   90.00
_cell.angle_gamma   90.00
#
_symmetry.space_group_name_H-M   'P 1'
#
loop_
_entity.id
_entity.type
_entity.pdbx_description
1 polymer ?
#
loop_
_entity_poly.entity_id
_entity_poly.type
_entity_poly.pdbx_seq_one_letter_code
_entity_poly.pdbx_strand_id
1 'polypeptide(L)'
;MSENNDLTLFRMSITWVEKYIEQQNYYDNWQGRKQTDTSLILHERTNESILESLGISLFIEFGTPKGKEKRSPAYLEIRKNEFYKWIDGTKIQLTELPKKLKLILVKFHEVIKDKEGGWKIFWEIENSEDKYEPNSPEYEEEMKKMYSSFYEARGSREDWKDKLNKSFTGDSQQGKTTFEAIANSLSDSEKENFSFWLQKNSEKQEIKENQDNKEQETKTTKPAPEKEHPKTTKTILIIGGVCLLILSLMGFIFYYWKKNAKRK
;
A
#
# COMPACT_ATOMS: atom_id res chain seq x y z
N MET A 1 -4.88 -29.58 1.30
CA MET A 1 -3.91 -29.13 0.29
C MET A 1 -3.87 -27.59 0.31
N SER A 2 -2.73 -27.05 0.76
CA SER A 2 -2.19 -25.67 0.70
C SER A 2 -3.15 -24.47 0.80
N GLU A 3 -3.37 -23.94 2.02
CA GLU A 3 -3.82 -22.54 2.22
C GLU A 3 -2.88 -21.51 1.55
N ASN A 4 -1.62 -21.89 1.27
CA ASN A 4 -0.63 -20.98 0.68
C ASN A 4 -0.92 -20.67 -0.80
N ASN A 5 -1.81 -21.41 -1.46
CA ASN A 5 -2.14 -21.18 -2.87
C ASN A 5 -3.44 -20.39 -3.06
N ASP A 6 -4.13 -20.00 -1.99
CA ASP A 6 -5.36 -19.21 -2.11
C ASP A 6 -5.03 -17.79 -2.59
N LEU A 7 -5.34 -17.49 -3.86
CA LEU A 7 -5.07 -16.20 -4.49
C LEU A 7 -6.23 -15.20 -4.35
N THR A 8 -7.30 -15.53 -3.62
CA THR A 8 -8.54 -14.75 -3.63
C THR A 8 -8.33 -13.28 -3.29
N LEU A 9 -7.65 -12.99 -2.17
CA LEU A 9 -7.43 -11.62 -1.72
C LEU A 9 -6.40 -10.89 -2.59
N PHE A 10 -5.35 -11.58 -3.03
CA PHE A 10 -4.40 -11.04 -3.99
C PHE A 10 -5.08 -10.62 -5.31
N ARG A 11 -5.95 -11.48 -5.85
CA ARG A 11 -6.69 -11.18 -7.09
C ARG A 11 -7.71 -10.08 -6.90
N MET A 12 -8.27 -9.92 -5.71
CA MET A 12 -9.10 -8.77 -5.41
C MET A 12 -8.31 -7.46 -5.45
N SER A 13 -7.08 -7.43 -4.93
CA SER A 13 -6.18 -6.27 -5.09
C SER A 13 -5.89 -5.98 -6.56
N ILE A 14 -5.63 -7.01 -7.38
CA ILE A 14 -5.47 -6.82 -8.84
C ILE A 14 -6.78 -6.30 -9.49
N THR A 15 -7.94 -6.76 -9.04
CA THR A 15 -9.25 -6.29 -9.55
C THR A 15 -9.42 -4.78 -9.36
N TRP A 16 -8.96 -4.23 -8.24
CA TRP A 16 -8.94 -2.78 -8.02
C TRP A 16 -8.00 -2.04 -8.97
N VAL A 17 -6.83 -2.61 -9.26
CA VAL A 17 -5.90 -2.04 -10.26
C VAL A 17 -6.55 -2.05 -11.65
N GLU A 18 -7.18 -3.15 -12.05
CA GLU A 18 -7.85 -3.25 -13.35
C GLU A 18 -9.05 -2.30 -13.47
N LYS A 19 -9.79 -2.10 -12.37
CA LYS A 19 -10.88 -1.11 -12.29
C LYS A 19 -10.36 0.31 -12.46
N TYR A 20 -9.23 0.64 -11.85
CA TYR A 20 -8.59 1.94 -12.02
C TYR A 20 -8.19 2.18 -13.50
N ILE A 21 -7.58 1.18 -14.14
CA ILE A 21 -7.20 1.25 -15.56
C ILE A 21 -8.44 1.43 -16.46
N GLU A 22 -9.50 0.67 -16.18
CA GLU A 22 -10.78 0.74 -16.91
C GLU A 22 -11.41 2.12 -16.81
N GLN A 23 -11.50 2.67 -15.60
CA GLN A 23 -12.11 3.98 -15.34
C GLN A 23 -11.33 5.14 -15.96
N GLN A 24 -10.02 5.01 -16.08
CA GLN A 24 -9.16 6.02 -16.69
C GLN A 24 -9.04 5.89 -18.20
N ASN A 25 -9.63 4.84 -18.79
CA ASN A 25 -9.62 4.59 -20.23
C ASN A 25 -8.20 4.65 -20.84
N TYR A 26 -7.21 4.06 -20.15
CA TYR A 26 -5.81 4.11 -20.61
C TYR A 26 -5.55 3.25 -21.86
N TYR A 27 -6.39 2.25 -22.12
CA TYR A 27 -6.25 1.37 -23.27
C TYR A 27 -7.62 1.17 -23.93
N ASP A 28 -7.75 1.48 -25.22
CA ASP A 28 -9.01 1.34 -25.96
C ASP A 28 -9.54 -0.10 -25.98
N ASN A 29 -8.64 -1.10 -25.97
CA ASN A 29 -8.99 -2.52 -25.95
C ASN A 29 -8.85 -3.15 -24.56
N TRP A 30 -8.92 -2.37 -23.47
CA TRP A 30 -8.72 -2.87 -22.10
C TRP A 30 -9.62 -4.05 -21.73
N GLN A 31 -10.87 -4.04 -22.19
CA GLN A 31 -11.83 -5.14 -21.93
C GLN A 31 -11.33 -6.51 -22.41
N GLY A 32 -10.56 -6.55 -23.51
CA GLY A 32 -9.96 -7.77 -24.02
C GLY A 32 -8.62 -8.15 -23.36
N ARG A 33 -8.04 -7.26 -22.54
CA ARG A 33 -6.76 -7.46 -21.86
C ARG A 33 -6.93 -7.85 -20.38
N LYS A 34 -7.94 -7.30 -19.72
CA LYS A 34 -8.17 -7.50 -18.28
C LYS A 34 -8.38 -8.98 -17.94
N GLN A 35 -7.85 -9.43 -16.81
CA GLN A 35 -7.86 -10.83 -16.40
C GLN A 35 -8.73 -11.09 -15.16
N THR A 36 -9.36 -10.04 -14.61
CA THR A 36 -10.32 -10.11 -13.51
C THR A 36 -11.68 -9.58 -13.93
N ASP A 37 -12.71 -9.97 -13.17
CA ASP A 37 -14.06 -9.46 -13.37
C ASP A 37 -14.24 -8.18 -12.53
N THR A 38 -14.11 -7.02 -13.16
CA THR A 38 -14.28 -5.72 -12.49
C THR A 38 -15.72 -5.39 -12.15
N SER A 39 -16.70 -6.16 -12.66
CA SER A 39 -18.12 -6.01 -12.28
C SER A 39 -18.40 -6.42 -10.84
N LEU A 40 -17.43 -7.10 -10.21
CA LEU A 40 -17.45 -7.45 -8.79
C LEU A 40 -17.37 -6.21 -7.87
N ILE A 41 -16.98 -5.05 -8.40
CA ILE A 41 -17.01 -3.76 -7.72
C ILE A 41 -18.34 -3.08 -8.07
N LEU A 42 -19.34 -3.22 -7.19
CA LEU A 42 -20.76 -3.00 -7.49
C LEU A 42 -21.23 -1.53 -7.53
N HIS A 43 -20.33 -0.56 -7.38
CA HIS A 43 -20.68 0.86 -7.34
C HIS A 43 -19.74 1.71 -8.19
N GLU A 44 -20.26 2.76 -8.81
CA GLU A 44 -19.43 3.84 -9.35
C GLU A 44 -18.61 4.45 -8.23
N ARG A 45 -17.32 4.67 -8.50
CA ARG A 45 -16.37 5.19 -7.53
C ARG A 45 -15.53 6.28 -8.14
N THR A 46 -15.10 7.21 -7.32
CA THR A 46 -14.03 8.13 -7.72
C THR A 46 -12.71 7.38 -7.85
N ASN A 47 -11.76 7.98 -8.55
CA ASN A 47 -10.41 7.41 -8.67
C ASN A 47 -9.75 7.25 -7.31
N GLU A 48 -9.92 8.25 -6.44
CA GLU A 48 -9.39 8.28 -5.09
C GLU A 48 -9.95 7.10 -4.28
N SER A 49 -11.27 6.88 -4.34
CA SER A 49 -11.91 5.77 -3.62
C SER A 49 -11.44 4.40 -4.12
N ILE A 50 -11.14 4.25 -5.42
CA ILE A 50 -10.55 3.02 -5.97
C ILE A 50 -9.14 2.80 -5.39
N LEU A 51 -8.31 3.85 -5.34
CA LEU A 51 -6.94 3.76 -4.82
C LEU A 51 -6.90 3.47 -3.32
N GLU A 52 -7.78 4.10 -2.54
CA GLU A 52 -7.93 3.80 -1.12
C GLU A 52 -8.35 2.34 -0.93
N SER A 53 -9.33 1.86 -1.70
CA SER A 53 -9.82 0.47 -1.65
C SER A 53 -8.73 -0.55 -2.02
N LEU A 54 -7.89 -0.23 -3.01
CA LEU A 54 -6.69 -1.00 -3.34
C LEU A 54 -5.70 -1.04 -2.16
N GLY A 55 -5.44 0.10 -1.54
CA GLY A 55 -4.57 0.19 -0.37
C GLY A 55 -5.09 -0.69 0.79
N ILE A 56 -6.39 -0.64 1.08
CA ILE A 56 -7.02 -1.48 2.10
C ILE A 56 -6.92 -2.96 1.75
N SER A 57 -7.15 -3.35 0.48
CA SER A 57 -7.08 -4.75 0.09
C SER A 57 -5.66 -5.30 0.24
N LEU A 58 -4.64 -4.49 -0.11
CA LEU A 58 -3.23 -4.78 0.14
C LEU A 58 -2.92 -4.86 1.64
N PHE A 59 -3.47 -3.97 2.45
CA PHE A 59 -3.30 -4.00 3.91
C PHE A 59 -3.94 -5.25 4.53
N ILE A 60 -5.13 -5.66 4.10
CA ILE A 60 -5.80 -6.84 4.64
C ILE A 60 -4.99 -8.10 4.32
N GLU A 61 -4.53 -8.24 3.09
CA GLU A 61 -3.72 -9.39 2.63
C GLU A 61 -2.31 -9.39 3.23
N PHE A 62 -1.62 -8.24 3.20
CA PHE A 62 -0.18 -8.14 3.47
C PHE A 62 0.19 -7.22 4.63
N GLY A 63 -0.73 -6.49 5.25
CA GLY A 63 -0.46 -5.53 6.33
C GLY A 63 -0.83 -6.05 7.73
N THR A 64 -1.86 -6.89 7.84
CA THR A 64 -2.37 -7.32 9.15
C THR A 64 -1.42 -8.26 9.91
N PRO A 65 -1.40 -8.22 11.26
CA PRO A 65 -0.64 -9.15 12.09
C PRO A 65 -1.00 -10.63 11.88
N LYS A 66 -2.28 -10.94 11.58
CA LYS A 66 -2.73 -12.29 11.21
C LYS A 66 -2.12 -12.77 9.89
N GLY A 67 -1.66 -11.85 9.03
CA GLY A 67 -0.85 -12.16 7.85
C GLY A 67 0.62 -12.49 8.16
N LYS A 68 1.16 -12.19 9.35
CA LYS A 68 2.59 -12.40 9.66
C LYS A 68 3.03 -13.86 9.65
N GLU A 69 2.14 -14.76 10.07
CA GLU A 69 2.38 -16.21 10.01
C GLU A 69 2.26 -16.75 8.57
N LYS A 70 1.58 -16.01 7.69
CA LYS A 70 1.35 -16.35 6.27
C LYS A 70 2.37 -15.74 5.30
N ARG A 71 3.14 -14.72 5.68
CA ARG A 71 4.22 -14.13 4.86
C ARG A 71 5.52 -14.95 4.87
N SER A 72 5.42 -16.25 4.65
CA SER A 72 6.62 -17.06 4.34
C SER A 72 7.24 -16.58 3.02
N PRO A 73 8.56 -16.74 2.81
CA PRO A 73 9.18 -16.41 1.53
C PRO A 73 8.49 -17.10 0.34
N ALA A 74 8.07 -18.36 0.50
CA ALA A 74 7.35 -19.12 -0.53
C ALA A 74 5.98 -18.49 -0.87
N TYR A 75 5.23 -18.05 0.13
CA TYR A 75 3.95 -17.37 -0.07
C TYR A 75 4.13 -16.08 -0.88
N LEU A 76 5.11 -15.24 -0.52
CA LEU A 76 5.41 -14.00 -1.25
C LEU A 76 5.91 -14.27 -2.67
N GLU A 77 6.72 -15.31 -2.87
CA GLU A 77 7.21 -15.70 -4.20
C GLU A 77 6.07 -16.08 -5.14
N ILE A 78 5.07 -16.82 -4.64
CA ILE A 78 3.87 -17.14 -5.43
C ILE A 78 3.17 -15.84 -5.90
N ARG A 79 2.98 -14.85 -5.00
CA ARG A 79 2.28 -13.60 -5.36
C ARG A 79 3.11 -12.72 -6.29
N LYS A 80 4.43 -12.67 -6.11
CA LYS A 80 5.33 -11.99 -7.07
C LYS A 80 5.22 -12.60 -8.46
N ASN A 81 5.26 -13.93 -8.56
CA ASN A 81 5.13 -14.60 -9.85
C ASN A 81 3.77 -14.35 -10.49
N GLU A 82 2.68 -14.40 -9.71
CA GLU A 82 1.34 -14.09 -10.22
C GLU A 82 1.17 -12.61 -10.61
N PHE A 83 1.81 -11.68 -9.89
CA PHE A 83 1.87 -10.27 -10.26
C PHE A 83 2.54 -10.08 -11.63
N TYR A 84 3.69 -10.74 -11.84
CA TYR A 84 4.38 -10.65 -13.13
C TYR A 84 3.59 -11.32 -14.26
N LYS A 85 2.98 -12.48 -14.04
CA LYS A 85 2.08 -13.09 -15.03
C LYS A 85 0.95 -12.14 -15.41
N TRP A 86 0.35 -11.46 -14.43
CA TRP A 86 -0.69 -10.47 -14.69
C TRP A 86 -0.18 -9.31 -15.57
N ILE A 87 1.00 -8.75 -15.27
CA ILE A 87 1.62 -7.70 -16.09
C ILE A 87 1.80 -8.16 -17.54
N ASP A 88 2.35 -9.37 -17.76
CA ASP A 88 2.55 -9.89 -19.12
C ASP A 88 1.21 -10.20 -19.82
N GLY A 89 0.28 -10.89 -19.16
CA GLY A 89 -0.97 -11.29 -19.79
C GLY A 89 -1.89 -10.12 -20.13
N THR A 90 -1.83 -9.02 -19.36
CA THR A 90 -2.54 -7.78 -19.70
C THR A 90 -1.82 -6.95 -20.78
N LYS A 91 -0.60 -7.33 -21.19
CA LYS A 91 0.22 -6.64 -22.18
C LYS A 91 0.36 -5.15 -21.87
N ILE A 92 0.57 -4.82 -20.59
CA ILE A 92 0.89 -3.47 -20.13
C ILE A 92 2.24 -3.05 -20.72
N GLN A 93 2.33 -1.84 -21.29
CA GLN A 93 3.55 -1.35 -21.96
C GLN A 93 4.02 -0.03 -21.36
N LEU A 94 5.35 0.14 -21.27
CA LEU A 94 5.99 1.29 -20.64
C LEU A 94 5.57 2.65 -21.23
N THR A 95 5.45 2.71 -22.56
CA THR A 95 5.21 3.94 -23.34
C THR A 95 3.80 4.49 -23.17
N GLU A 96 2.84 3.65 -22.83
CA GLU A 96 1.41 3.99 -22.71
C GLU A 96 1.00 4.20 -21.24
N LEU A 97 1.92 3.99 -20.29
CA LEU A 97 1.64 4.05 -18.87
C LEU A 97 1.76 5.48 -18.31
N PRO A 98 0.68 6.07 -17.78
CA PRO A 98 0.77 7.34 -17.06
C PRO A 98 1.53 7.16 -15.75
N LYS A 99 2.23 8.22 -15.33
CA LYS A 99 3.10 8.22 -14.15
C LYS A 99 2.40 7.67 -12.90
N LYS A 100 1.15 8.07 -12.63
CA LYS A 100 0.38 7.60 -11.47
C LYS A 100 0.20 6.08 -11.46
N LEU A 101 -0.08 5.46 -12.61
CA LEU A 101 -0.22 4.01 -12.71
C LEU A 101 1.12 3.29 -12.52
N LYS A 102 2.22 3.83 -13.03
CA LYS A 102 3.57 3.30 -12.75
C LYS A 102 3.85 3.26 -11.24
N LEU A 103 3.52 4.34 -10.53
CA LEU A 103 3.68 4.44 -9.08
C LEU A 103 2.80 3.44 -8.32
N ILE A 104 1.54 3.27 -8.73
CA ILE A 104 0.64 2.24 -8.18
C ILE A 104 1.25 0.84 -8.32
N LEU A 105 1.78 0.51 -9.50
CA LEU A 105 2.40 -0.80 -9.77
C LEU A 105 3.66 -1.01 -8.91
N VAL A 106 4.51 0.01 -8.79
CA VAL A 106 5.70 -0.04 -7.92
C VAL A 106 5.30 -0.24 -6.46
N LYS A 107 4.30 0.50 -5.98
CA LYS A 107 3.81 0.39 -4.60
C LYS A 107 3.22 -1.00 -4.31
N PHE A 108 2.43 -1.52 -5.25
CA PHE A 108 1.91 -2.88 -5.15
C PHE A 108 3.05 -3.90 -5.02
N HIS A 109 4.05 -3.81 -5.90
CA HIS A 109 5.22 -4.69 -5.88
C HIS A 109 6.01 -4.58 -4.58
N GLU A 110 6.22 -3.36 -4.09
CA GLU A 110 6.88 -3.10 -2.82
C GLU A 110 6.22 -3.87 -1.68
N VAL A 111 4.88 -3.82 -1.60
CA VAL A 111 4.10 -4.52 -0.56
C VAL A 111 4.31 -6.04 -0.59
N ILE A 112 4.47 -6.63 -1.77
CA ILE A 112 4.62 -8.09 -1.94
C ILE A 112 6.09 -8.55 -2.02
N LYS A 113 7.05 -7.63 -2.01
CA LYS A 113 8.48 -7.93 -2.16
C LYS A 113 9.00 -8.79 -1.01
N ASP A 114 8.69 -8.38 0.21
CA ASP A 114 9.16 -8.98 1.45
C ASP A 114 8.22 -8.64 2.64
N LYS A 115 8.60 -9.06 3.85
CA LYS A 115 7.81 -8.78 5.06
C LYS A 115 7.75 -7.29 5.40
N GLU A 116 8.81 -6.54 5.10
CA GLU A 116 8.92 -5.10 5.39
C GLU A 116 8.01 -4.30 4.47
N GLY A 117 7.89 -4.70 3.20
CA GLY A 117 6.90 -4.15 2.26
C GLY A 117 5.48 -4.18 2.82
N GLY A 118 5.05 -5.32 3.35
CA GLY A 118 3.76 -5.44 4.03
C GLY A 118 3.63 -4.56 5.28
N TRP A 119 4.74 -4.21 5.93
CA TRP A 119 4.71 -3.24 7.04
C TRP A 119 4.64 -1.79 6.58
N LYS A 120 5.18 -1.46 5.41
CA LYS A 120 5.08 -0.10 4.87
C LYS A 120 3.63 0.32 4.64
N ILE A 121 2.80 -0.56 4.06
CA ILE A 121 1.36 -0.27 3.88
C ILE A 121 0.61 -0.14 5.22
N PHE A 122 1.02 -0.90 6.26
CA PHE A 122 0.48 -0.72 7.61
C PHE A 122 0.81 0.69 8.15
N TRP A 123 2.06 1.11 8.06
CA TRP A 123 2.48 2.42 8.55
C TRP A 123 1.89 3.59 7.78
N GLU A 124 1.64 3.42 6.48
CA GLU A 124 1.00 4.42 5.64
C GLU A 124 -0.45 4.69 6.06
N ILE A 125 -1.18 3.65 6.48
CA ILE A 125 -2.53 3.81 7.05
C ILE A 125 -2.46 4.51 8.40
N GLU A 126 -1.55 4.09 9.28
CA GLU A 126 -1.37 4.72 10.61
C GLU A 126 -0.97 6.21 10.52
N ASN A 127 -0.22 6.58 9.47
CA ASN A 127 0.22 7.94 9.20
C ASN A 127 -0.70 8.70 8.23
N SER A 128 -1.82 8.10 7.80
CA SER A 128 -2.79 8.79 6.95
C SER A 128 -3.46 9.95 7.70
N GLU A 129 -3.76 11.03 6.99
CA GLU A 129 -4.50 12.15 7.58
C GLU A 129 -5.89 11.68 8.04
N ASP A 130 -6.22 12.01 9.29
CA ASP A 130 -7.53 11.71 9.86
C ASP A 130 -8.55 12.65 9.19
N LYS A 131 -9.27 12.15 8.17
CA LYS A 131 -10.35 12.91 7.52
C LYS A 131 -11.49 13.27 8.49
N TYR A 132 -11.68 12.43 9.50
CA TYR A 132 -12.75 12.56 10.50
C TYR A 132 -12.19 12.31 11.89
N GLU A 133 -12.77 12.95 12.89
CA GLU A 133 -12.39 12.72 14.29
C GLU A 133 -12.67 11.25 14.68
N PRO A 134 -11.73 10.57 15.35
CA PRO A 134 -11.96 9.22 15.85
C PRO A 134 -13.21 9.17 16.74
N ASN A 135 -14.10 8.22 16.47
CA ASN A 135 -15.42 8.02 17.12
C ASN A 135 -16.53 9.02 16.73
N SER A 136 -16.32 9.86 15.70
CA SER A 136 -17.42 10.60 15.08
C SER A 136 -18.35 9.65 14.28
N PRO A 137 -19.66 9.97 14.16
CA PRO A 137 -20.57 9.22 13.28
C PRO A 137 -20.06 9.13 11.84
N GLU A 138 -19.44 10.20 11.34
CA GLU A 138 -18.87 10.28 9.99
C GLU A 138 -17.68 9.33 9.81
N TYR A 139 -16.83 9.22 10.84
CA TYR A 139 -15.75 8.23 10.86
C TYR A 139 -16.31 6.80 10.84
N GLU A 140 -17.33 6.51 11.65
CA GLU A 140 -17.96 5.19 11.70
C GLU A 140 -18.61 4.83 10.36
N GLU A 141 -19.32 5.78 9.73
CA GLU A 141 -19.95 5.59 8.42
C GLU A 141 -18.91 5.37 7.32
N GLU A 142 -17.82 6.15 7.30
CA GLU A 142 -16.77 6.00 6.30
C GLU A 142 -16.02 4.66 6.47
N MET A 143 -15.68 4.29 7.70
CA MET A 143 -15.06 2.98 7.98
C MET A 143 -16.00 1.83 7.63
N LYS A 144 -17.31 1.98 7.91
CA LYS A 144 -18.32 1.00 7.51
C LYS A 144 -18.43 0.91 6.00
N LYS A 145 -18.47 2.00 5.25
CA LYS A 145 -18.50 2.03 3.78
C LYS A 145 -17.23 1.44 3.17
N MET A 146 -16.09 1.75 3.77
CA MET A 146 -14.77 1.29 3.38
C MET A 146 -14.66 -0.23 3.55
N TYR A 147 -14.99 -0.77 4.72
CA TYR A 147 -15.00 -2.22 4.95
C TYR A 147 -16.17 -2.93 4.28
N SER A 148 -17.37 -2.34 4.26
CA SER A 148 -18.53 -2.94 3.59
C SER A 148 -18.24 -3.07 2.10
N SER A 149 -17.55 -2.15 1.46
CA SER A 149 -17.17 -2.33 0.06
C SER A 149 -16.26 -3.53 -0.19
N PHE A 150 -15.35 -3.80 0.75
CA PHE A 150 -14.50 -4.98 0.72
C PHE A 150 -15.29 -6.27 1.05
N TYR A 151 -16.26 -6.21 1.95
CA TYR A 151 -17.08 -7.36 2.39
C TYR A 151 -18.30 -7.62 1.50
N GLU A 152 -18.88 -6.64 0.84
CA GLU A 152 -19.93 -6.76 -0.18
C GLU A 152 -19.36 -7.43 -1.42
N ALA A 153 -18.13 -7.04 -1.78
CA ALA A 153 -17.29 -7.80 -2.68
C ALA A 153 -17.13 -9.24 -2.13
N ARG A 154 -16.44 -9.41 -1.00
CA ARG A 154 -16.03 -10.74 -0.52
C ARG A 154 -17.16 -11.70 -0.11
N GLY A 155 -18.30 -11.20 0.36
CA GLY A 155 -19.29 -11.93 1.15
C GLY A 155 -20.61 -12.21 0.45
N SER A 156 -20.91 -11.56 -0.69
CA SER A 156 -22.22 -11.69 -1.35
C SER A 156 -22.35 -12.90 -2.28
N ARG A 157 -21.27 -13.67 -2.50
CA ARG A 157 -21.22 -14.67 -3.57
C ARG A 157 -20.33 -15.87 -3.24
N GLU A 158 -20.95 -17.02 -2.98
CA GLU A 158 -20.28 -18.31 -2.72
C GLU A 158 -19.40 -18.78 -3.90
N ASP A 159 -19.61 -18.26 -5.12
CA ASP A 159 -18.85 -18.58 -6.33
C ASP A 159 -17.52 -17.79 -6.48
N TRP A 160 -17.24 -16.83 -5.59
CA TRP A 160 -16.07 -15.96 -5.71
C TRP A 160 -14.76 -16.69 -5.48
N LYS A 161 -14.72 -17.60 -4.51
CA LYS A 161 -13.50 -18.31 -4.18
C LYS A 161 -13.00 -19.09 -5.39
N ASP A 162 -13.89 -19.74 -6.14
CA ASP A 162 -13.52 -20.51 -7.32
C ASP A 162 -13.20 -19.63 -8.54
N LYS A 163 -13.82 -18.44 -8.64
CA LYS A 163 -13.53 -17.46 -9.70
C LYS A 163 -12.20 -16.72 -9.49
N LEU A 164 -11.91 -16.34 -8.25
CA LEU A 164 -10.75 -15.53 -7.87
C LEU A 164 -9.55 -16.37 -7.43
N ASN A 165 -9.68 -17.67 -7.18
CA ASN A 165 -8.55 -18.54 -6.88
C ASN A 165 -7.98 -19.19 -8.15
N LYS A 166 -7.76 -18.40 -9.20
CA LYS A 166 -7.17 -18.84 -10.47
C LYS A 166 -5.85 -18.13 -10.71
N SER A 167 -4.86 -18.82 -11.25
CA SER A 167 -3.64 -18.16 -11.72
C SER A 167 -3.94 -17.21 -12.88
N PHE A 168 -3.12 -16.17 -13.00
CA PHE A 168 -3.10 -15.31 -14.17
C PHE A 168 -2.48 -16.01 -15.36
N THR A 169 -2.93 -15.64 -16.55
CA THR A 169 -2.31 -15.99 -17.82
C THR A 169 -1.14 -15.03 -18.07
N GLY A 170 -0.04 -15.54 -18.62
CA GLY A 170 1.17 -14.76 -18.89
C GLY A 170 2.45 -15.47 -18.48
N ASP A 171 3.57 -14.98 -18.99
CA ASP A 171 4.90 -15.43 -18.63
C ASP A 171 5.48 -14.55 -17.50
N SER A 172 5.83 -15.19 -16.39
CA SER A 172 6.32 -14.49 -15.20
C SER A 172 7.68 -13.80 -15.43
N GLN A 173 8.51 -14.30 -16.35
CA GLN A 173 9.82 -13.73 -16.60
C GLN A 173 9.70 -12.48 -17.49
N GLN A 174 8.89 -12.54 -18.56
CA GLN A 174 8.57 -11.39 -19.41
C GLN A 174 7.87 -10.29 -18.62
N GLY A 175 6.92 -10.66 -17.75
CA GLY A 175 6.24 -9.72 -16.88
C GLY A 175 7.17 -9.03 -15.89
N LYS A 176 8.15 -9.78 -15.34
CA LYS A 176 9.20 -9.22 -14.48
C LYS A 176 10.05 -8.21 -15.23
N THR A 177 10.54 -8.55 -16.42
CA THR A 177 11.32 -7.62 -17.25
C THR A 177 10.54 -6.35 -17.59
N THR A 178 9.25 -6.48 -17.91
CA THR A 178 8.36 -5.34 -18.17
C THR A 178 8.21 -4.47 -16.92
N PHE A 179 7.97 -5.08 -15.76
CA PHE A 179 7.87 -4.35 -14.50
C PHE A 179 9.17 -3.62 -14.13
N GLU A 180 10.32 -4.26 -14.30
CA GLU A 180 11.62 -3.64 -14.03
C GLU A 180 11.85 -2.40 -14.92
N ALA A 181 11.46 -2.46 -16.20
CA ALA A 181 11.50 -1.30 -17.08
C ALA A 181 10.56 -0.16 -16.60
N ILE A 182 9.38 -0.49 -16.08
CA ILE A 182 8.45 0.47 -15.46
C ILE A 182 9.08 1.11 -14.23
N ALA A 183 9.59 0.31 -13.30
CA ALA A 183 10.19 0.79 -12.06
C ALA A 183 11.42 1.67 -12.32
N ASN A 184 12.25 1.30 -13.30
CA ASN A 184 13.45 2.07 -13.67
C ASN A 184 13.13 3.38 -14.41
N SER A 185 11.90 3.55 -14.91
CA SER A 185 11.46 4.81 -15.53
C SER A 185 11.04 5.88 -14.52
N LEU A 186 11.06 5.55 -13.22
CA LEU A 186 10.75 6.45 -12.11
C LEU A 186 12.02 6.69 -11.29
N SER A 187 12.19 7.93 -10.82
CA SER A 187 13.19 8.28 -9.81
C SER A 187 12.85 7.68 -8.45
N ASP A 188 13.83 7.57 -7.56
CA ASP A 188 13.60 7.01 -6.22
C ASP A 188 12.73 7.93 -5.36
N SER A 189 12.88 9.26 -5.48
CA SER A 189 12.01 10.23 -4.81
C SER A 189 10.54 10.05 -5.18
N GLU A 190 10.23 9.85 -6.47
CA GLU A 190 8.86 9.62 -6.92
C GLU A 190 8.27 8.34 -6.31
N LYS A 191 9.07 7.26 -6.20
CA LYS A 191 8.63 6.00 -5.61
C LYS A 191 8.36 6.13 -4.11
N GLU A 192 9.25 6.83 -3.40
CA GLU A 192 9.17 7.00 -1.94
C GLU A 192 8.02 7.93 -1.52
N ASN A 193 7.71 8.95 -2.33
CA ASN A 193 6.67 9.93 -2.01
C ASN A 193 5.25 9.48 -2.42
N PHE A 194 5.10 8.33 -3.08
CA PHE A 194 3.78 7.83 -3.44
C PHE A 194 3.08 7.11 -2.29
N SER A 195 1.84 7.54 -2.02
CA SER A 195 0.94 6.98 -1.02
C SER A 195 -0.47 6.86 -1.60
N PHE A 196 -1.22 5.85 -1.15
CA PHE A 196 -2.65 5.68 -1.45
C PHE A 196 -3.52 6.66 -0.67
N TRP A 197 -3.06 7.10 0.51
CA TRP A 197 -3.74 8.08 1.35
C TRP A 197 -2.89 9.33 1.55
N LEU A 198 -3.53 10.48 1.75
CA LEU A 198 -2.85 11.70 2.17
C LEU A 198 -2.18 11.46 3.55
N GLN A 199 -0.98 11.98 3.77
CA GLN A 199 -0.13 11.62 4.92
C GLN A 199 0.00 12.82 5.87
N LYS A 200 -0.02 12.62 7.20
CA LYS A 200 0.00 13.71 8.21
C LYS A 200 1.14 14.75 8.06
N ASN A 201 2.17 14.45 7.29
CA ASN A 201 3.32 15.32 7.06
C ASN A 201 3.49 15.78 5.60
N SER A 202 2.55 15.51 4.68
CA SER A 202 2.72 15.85 3.26
C SER A 202 2.88 17.35 2.99
N GLU A 203 2.22 18.22 3.77
CA GLU A 203 2.33 19.68 3.63
C GLU A 203 3.77 20.20 3.82
N LYS A 204 4.62 19.49 4.57
CA LYS A 204 6.03 19.88 4.75
C LYS A 204 6.95 19.50 3.59
N GLN A 205 6.56 18.53 2.76
CA GLN A 205 7.36 18.11 1.60
C GLN A 205 7.11 18.98 0.37
N GLU A 206 5.86 19.38 0.10
CA GLU A 206 5.54 20.31 -1.00
C GLU A 206 6.21 21.69 -0.86
N ILE A 207 6.37 22.17 0.38
CA ILE A 207 7.08 23.42 0.65
C ILE A 207 8.60 23.27 0.38
N LYS A 208 9.17 22.09 0.62
CA LYS A 208 10.59 21.82 0.37
C LYS A 208 10.93 21.62 -1.11
N GLU A 209 10.14 20.84 -1.86
CA GLU A 209 10.38 20.68 -3.31
C GLU A 209 10.24 22.01 -4.06
N ASN A 210 9.34 22.89 -3.63
CA ASN A 210 9.23 24.24 -4.19
C ASN A 210 10.35 25.20 -3.75
N GLN A 211 11.02 24.94 -2.62
CA GLN A 211 12.20 25.70 -2.18
C GLN A 211 13.48 25.22 -2.87
N ASP A 212 13.66 23.91 -3.02
CA ASP A 212 14.83 23.32 -3.69
C ASP A 212 14.84 23.63 -5.20
N ASN A 213 13.67 23.66 -5.85
CA ASN A 213 13.54 24.13 -7.25
C ASN A 213 13.81 25.64 -7.41
N LYS A 214 13.53 26.46 -6.38
CA LYS A 214 13.86 27.90 -6.39
C LYS A 214 15.35 28.16 -6.13
N GLU A 215 16.01 27.36 -5.30
CA GLU A 215 17.45 27.51 -5.03
C GLU A 215 18.34 26.98 -6.17
N GLN A 216 17.87 26.04 -7.01
CA GLN A 216 18.62 25.60 -8.19
C GLN A 216 18.63 26.61 -9.35
N GLU A 217 17.64 27.50 -9.47
CA GLU A 217 17.67 28.59 -10.46
C GLU A 217 18.49 29.81 -10.03
N THR A 218 18.90 29.88 -8.76
CA THR A 218 19.67 31.02 -8.23
C THR A 218 20.80 30.58 -7.30
N LYS A 219 21.91 30.06 -7.86
CA LYS A 219 23.27 30.16 -7.25
C LYS A 219 24.37 29.64 -8.20
N THR A 220 24.77 30.49 -9.15
CA THR A 220 26.20 30.77 -9.31
C THR A 220 26.51 31.92 -8.37
N THR A 221 27.55 31.76 -7.55
CA THR A 221 28.13 32.70 -6.56
C THR A 221 27.91 32.29 -5.10
N LYS A 222 28.95 31.63 -4.55
CA LYS A 222 29.27 31.47 -3.12
C LYS A 222 29.18 32.82 -2.36
N PRO A 223 28.75 32.82 -1.08
CA PRO A 223 29.74 32.66 -0.01
C PRO A 223 29.29 31.92 1.27
N ALA A 224 30.32 31.42 1.96
CA ALA A 224 30.58 31.18 3.39
C ALA A 224 29.51 30.63 4.38
N PRO A 225 29.93 29.80 5.37
CA PRO A 225 29.04 28.99 6.20
C PRO A 225 28.55 29.74 7.45
N GLU A 226 27.24 29.67 7.71
CA GLU A 226 26.61 30.20 8.92
C GLU A 226 26.14 29.05 9.83
N LYS A 227 26.21 29.30 11.14
CA LYS A 227 26.38 28.32 12.22
C LYS A 227 25.12 27.49 12.52
N GLU A 228 25.32 26.20 12.80
CA GLU A 228 24.29 25.30 13.31
C GLU A 228 23.78 25.74 14.70
N HIS A 229 22.45 25.84 14.82
CA HIS A 229 21.75 26.01 16.09
C HIS A 229 21.63 24.65 16.82
N PRO A 230 21.96 24.56 18.12
CA PRO A 230 21.89 23.31 18.86
C PRO A 230 20.44 22.91 19.13
N LYS A 231 20.07 21.67 18.73
CA LYS A 231 18.78 21.08 19.10
C LYS A 231 18.72 20.93 20.63
N THR A 232 17.70 21.55 21.21
CA THR A 232 17.52 21.74 22.65
C THR A 232 17.32 20.40 23.38
N THR A 233 18.15 20.18 24.41
CA THR A 233 18.18 19.03 25.35
C THR A 233 16.81 18.66 25.94
N LYS A 234 15.86 19.60 25.95
CA LYS A 234 14.49 19.40 26.45
C LYS A 234 13.68 18.42 25.60
N THR A 235 13.88 18.40 24.28
CA THR A 235 13.12 17.52 23.37
C THR A 235 13.55 16.05 23.52
N ILE A 236 14.84 15.82 23.73
CA ILE A 236 15.40 14.47 23.95
C ILE A 236 14.92 13.90 25.30
N LEU A 237 14.82 14.75 26.33
CA LEU A 237 14.29 14.36 27.65
C LEU A 237 12.81 13.98 27.62
N ILE A 238 11.99 14.70 26.86
CA ILE A 238 10.55 14.41 26.72
C ILE A 238 10.35 13.08 25.98
N ILE A 239 11.07 12.86 24.88
CA ILE A 239 10.98 11.59 24.11
C ILE A 239 11.46 10.41 24.96
N GLY A 240 12.56 10.57 25.72
CA GLY A 240 13.07 9.54 26.62
C GLY A 240 12.08 9.17 27.75
N GLY A 241 11.39 10.15 28.32
CA GLY A 241 10.40 9.93 29.39
C GLY A 241 9.18 9.14 28.92
N VAL A 242 8.66 9.44 27.72
CA VAL A 242 7.51 8.73 27.13
C VAL A 242 7.86 7.27 26.82
N CYS A 243 9.05 7.01 26.29
CA CYS A 243 9.52 5.64 26.01
C CYS A 243 9.62 4.79 27.29
N LEU A 244 10.09 5.36 28.41
CA LEU A 244 10.21 4.63 29.68
C LEU A 244 8.84 4.26 30.28
N LEU A 245 7.84 5.13 30.17
CA LEU A 245 6.48 4.82 30.64
C LEU A 245 5.84 3.69 29.84
N ILE A 246 6.00 3.71 28.51
CA ILE A 246 5.47 2.66 27.63
C ILE A 246 6.12 1.30 27.93
N LEU A 247 7.44 1.27 28.14
CA LEU A 247 8.15 0.03 28.50
C LEU A 247 7.75 -0.51 29.87
N SER A 248 7.52 0.37 30.86
CA SER A 248 7.03 0.00 32.19
C SER A 248 5.63 -0.63 32.11
N LEU A 249 4.73 -0.03 31.33
CA LEU A 249 3.37 -0.53 31.15
C LEU A 249 3.35 -1.91 30.49
N MET A 250 4.16 -2.11 29.43
CA MET A 250 4.31 -3.40 28.77
C MET A 250 4.85 -4.47 29.70
N GLY A 251 5.85 -4.15 30.54
CA GLY A 251 6.39 -5.08 31.54
C GLY A 251 5.32 -5.50 32.56
N PHE A 252 4.47 -4.56 32.99
CA PHE A 252 3.40 -4.83 33.94
C PHE A 252 2.31 -5.73 33.35
N ILE A 253 1.90 -5.48 32.10
CA ILE A 253 0.94 -6.33 31.37
C ILE A 253 1.50 -7.75 31.23
N PHE A 254 2.76 -7.89 30.86
CA PHE A 254 3.41 -9.19 30.69
C PHE A 254 3.52 -9.96 32.01
N TYR A 255 3.81 -9.25 33.11
CA TYR A 255 3.83 -9.82 34.46
C TYR A 255 2.46 -10.38 34.87
N TYR A 256 1.38 -9.62 34.65
CA TYR A 256 0.02 -10.05 34.98
C TYR A 256 -0.45 -11.23 34.14
N TRP A 257 -0.16 -11.22 32.83
CA TRP A 257 -0.43 -12.35 31.96
C TRP A 257 0.30 -13.61 32.41
N LYS A 258 1.60 -13.52 32.73
CA LYS A 258 2.38 -14.67 33.20
C LYS A 258 1.89 -15.20 34.55
N LYS A 259 1.46 -14.32 35.45
CA LYS A 259 0.91 -14.70 36.77
C LYS A 259 -0.43 -15.40 36.65
N ASN A 260 -1.31 -14.94 35.74
CA ASN A 260 -2.62 -15.53 35.53
C ASN A 260 -2.57 -16.83 34.71
N ALA A 261 -1.56 -17.00 33.84
CA ALA A 261 -1.33 -18.24 33.11
C ALA A 261 -0.91 -19.42 34.00
N LYS A 262 -0.38 -19.18 35.20
CA LYS A 262 0.00 -20.24 36.17
C LYS A 262 -1.13 -20.65 37.13
N ARG A 263 -2.31 -20.03 37.03
CA ARG A 263 -3.49 -20.32 37.87
C ARG A 263 -4.58 -21.12 37.14
N LYS A 264 -4.30 -21.61 35.94
CA LYS A 264 -5.07 -22.62 35.21
C LYS A 264 -4.20 -23.86 35.05
#